data_AF-A0A517U086-F1
#
_entry.id   AF-A0A517U086-F1
#
_cell.length_a   1.000
_cell.length_b   1.000
_cell.length_c   1.000
_cell.angle_alpha   90.00
_cell.angle_beta   90.00
_cell.angle_gamma   90.00
#
_symmetry.space_group_name_H-M   'P 1'
#
loop_
_entity.id
_entity.type
_entity.pdbx_description
1 polymer ?
#
loop_
_entity_poly.entity_id
_entity_poly.type
_entity_poly.pdbx_seq_one_letter_code
_entity_poly.pdbx_strand_id
1 'polypeptide(L)' 'MSDKKQTPPPGVVEADAVYTKPELLARLGWEQGAWRSAAEKGLPYRVIGKRIYVLGRDVLDWLASRPLANC' A
#
# COMPACT_ATOMS: atom_id res chain seq x y z
N MET A 1 -10.77 -4.59 -27.18
CA MET A 1 -10.31 -5.36 -26.02
C MET A 1 -10.33 -4.40 -24.85
N SER A 2 -11.37 -4.45 -24.02
CA SER A 2 -11.52 -3.54 -22.89
C SER A 2 -10.85 -4.21 -21.69
N ASP A 3 -9.62 -3.81 -21.41
CA ASP A 3 -8.97 -4.04 -20.11
C ASP A 3 -9.85 -3.41 -19.03
N LYS A 4 -10.80 -4.20 -18.53
CA LYS A 4 -11.49 -3.91 -17.29
C LYS A 4 -10.38 -3.88 -16.24
N LYS A 5 -9.93 -2.68 -15.86
CA LYS A 5 -9.25 -2.43 -14.59
C LYS A 5 -10.22 -2.88 -13.50
N GLN A 6 -10.17 -4.16 -13.19
CA GLN A 6 -10.94 -4.80 -12.16
C GLN A 6 -10.39 -4.16 -10.89
N THR A 7 -11.08 -3.14 -10.38
CA THR A 7 -10.73 -2.54 -9.09
C THR A 7 -10.87 -3.68 -8.09
N PRO A 8 -9.76 -4.22 -7.58
CA PRO A 8 -9.78 -5.32 -6.64
C PRO A 8 -10.57 -4.88 -5.40
N PRO A 9 -11.26 -5.82 -4.76
CA PRO A 9 -12.09 -5.51 -3.60
C PRO A 9 -11.29 -4.80 -2.51
N PRO A 10 -11.91 -3.87 -1.77
CA PRO A 10 -11.28 -3.23 -0.61
C PRO A 10 -10.78 -4.32 0.36
N GLY A 11 -9.58 -4.12 0.91
CA GLY A 11 -8.92 -5.10 1.78
C GLY A 11 -7.98 -6.08 1.08
N VAL A 12 -7.93 -6.13 -0.25
CA VAL A 12 -6.97 -6.98 -0.98
C VAL A 12 -5.81 -6.15 -1.54
N VAL A 13 -4.58 -6.53 -1.19
CA VAL A 13 -3.34 -5.98 -1.75
C VAL A 13 -2.62 -7.13 -2.48
N GLU A 14 -2.49 -6.99 -3.79
CA GLU A 14 -1.80 -7.96 -4.66
C GLU A 14 -0.32 -7.61 -4.72
N ALA A 15 0.55 -8.61 -4.56
CA ALA A 15 1.99 -8.39 -4.48
C ALA A 15 2.58 -7.73 -5.73
N ASP A 16 2.13 -8.14 -6.92
CA ASP A 16 2.68 -7.68 -8.21
C ASP A 16 1.97 -6.45 -8.78
N ALA A 17 1.11 -5.80 -7.99
CA ALA A 17 0.43 -4.58 -8.37
C ALA A 17 1.12 -3.33 -7.79
N VAL A 18 1.02 -2.22 -8.52
CA VAL A 18 1.47 -0.90 -8.06
C VAL A 18 0.27 -0.06 -7.70
N TYR A 19 0.26 0.45 -6.48
CA TYR A 19 -0.80 1.28 -5.93
C TYR A 19 -0.36 2.72 -5.81
N THR A 20 -1.28 3.65 -6.06
CA THR A 20 -1.06 5.04 -5.65
C THR A 20 -1.32 5.18 -4.15
N LYS A 21 -0.70 6.17 -3.48
CA LYS A 21 -0.99 6.47 -2.07
C LYS A 21 -2.50 6.48 -1.73
N PRO A 22 -3.38 7.24 -2.42
CA PRO A 22 -4.81 7.27 -2.06
C PRO A 22 -5.49 5.90 -2.25
N GLU A 23 -5.09 5.12 -3.25
CA GLU A 23 -5.63 3.79 -3.49
C GLU A 23 -5.19 2.79 -2.41
N LEU A 24 -3.92 2.84 -2.01
CA LEU A 24 -3.39 2.01 -0.93
C LEU A 24 -4.08 2.34 0.40
N LEU A 25 -4.24 3.63 0.69
CA LEU A 25 -4.95 4.10 1.88
C LEU A 25 -6.39 3.57 1.93
N ALA A 26 -7.12 3.68 0.82
CA ALA A 26 -8.49 3.18 0.72
C ALA A 26 -8.57 1.66 0.90
N ARG A 27 -7.58 0.90 0.42
CA ARG A 27 -7.56 -0.57 0.56
C ARG A 27 -7.21 -1.04 1.97
N LEU A 28 -6.23 -0.39 2.60
CA LEU A 28 -5.80 -0.74 3.95
C LEU A 28 -6.70 -0.12 5.04
N GLY A 29 -7.66 0.72 4.65
CA GLY A 29 -8.46 1.50 5.59
C GLY A 29 -7.61 2.49 6.39
N TRP A 30 -6.50 2.94 5.83
CA TRP A 30 -5.56 3.82 6.50
C TRP A 30 -5.95 5.29 6.34
N GLU A 31 -5.74 6.04 7.40
CA GLU A 31 -5.79 7.50 7.36
C GLU A 31 -4.41 8.08 7.00
N GLN A 32 -4.35 9.38 6.73
CA GLN A 32 -3.09 10.05 6.41
C GLN A 32 -2.04 9.92 7.52
N GLY A 33 -2.47 9.86 8.79
CA GLY A 33 -1.60 9.62 9.94
C GLY A 33 -0.96 8.24 9.89
N ALA A 34 -1.73 7.19 9.56
CA ALA A 34 -1.22 5.83 9.41
C ALA A 34 -0.20 5.72 8.30
N TRP A 35 -0.43 6.39 7.15
CA TRP A 35 0.58 6.50 6.09
C TRP A 35 1.87 7.16 6.56
N ARG A 36 1.77 8.28 7.30
CA ARG A 36 2.94 8.99 7.82
C ARG A 36 3.75 8.09 8.75
N SER A 37 3.09 7.42 9.70
CA SER A 37 3.73 6.44 10.57
C SER A 37 4.33 5.26 9.80
N ALA A 38 3.71 4.82 8.70
CA ALA A 38 4.24 3.74 7.88
C ALA A 38 5.52 4.18 7.15
N ALA A 39 5.48 5.36 6.53
CA ALA A 39 6.63 5.96 5.85
C ALA A 39 7.79 6.26 6.80
N GLU A 40 7.52 6.83 7.98
CA GLU A 40 8.54 7.10 9.02
C GLU A 40 9.21 5.83 9.51
N LYS A 41 8.46 4.73 9.54
CA LYS A 41 8.96 3.43 9.94
C LYS A 41 9.42 2.57 8.75
N GLY A 42 9.80 3.21 7.64
CA GLY A 42 10.51 2.57 6.54
C GLY A 42 9.68 1.81 5.51
N LEU A 43 8.38 2.10 5.35
CA LEU A 43 7.61 1.53 4.24
C LEU A 43 8.22 1.98 2.90
N PRO A 44 8.57 1.06 1.97
CA PRO A 44 9.14 1.44 0.68
C PRO A 44 8.09 2.16 -0.16
N TYR A 45 8.44 3.32 -0.72
CA TYR A 45 7.60 4.03 -1.68
C TYR A 45 8.45 4.72 -2.74
N ARG A 46 7.86 4.93 -3.91
CA ARG A 46 8.47 5.64 -5.03
C ARG A 46 7.70 6.92 -5.32
N VAL A 47 8.42 8.01 -5.52
CA VAL A 47 7.84 9.29 -5.92
C VAL A 47 8.13 9.51 -7.39
N ILE A 48 7.09 9.67 -8.21
CA ILE A 48 7.21 9.99 -9.63
C ILE A 48 6.42 11.27 -9.89
N GLY A 49 7.14 12.36 -10.17
CA GLY A 49 6.56 13.70 -10.24
C GLY A 49 5.95 14.12 -8.91
N LYS A 50 4.63 14.32 -8.89
CA LYS A 50 3.86 14.70 -7.68
C LYS A 50 3.10 13.53 -7.05
N ARG A 51 3.23 12.32 -7.59
CA ARG A 51 2.47 11.14 -7.16
C ARG A 51 3.37 10.15 -6.44
N ILE A 52 2.80 9.52 -5.41
CA ILE A 52 3.45 8.47 -4.63
C ILE A 52 2.87 7.13 -5.09
N TYR A 53 3.78 6.21 -5.42
CA TYR A 53 3.51 4.86 -5.85
C TYR A 53 4.14 3.88 -4.86
N VAL A 54 3.45 2.77 -4.63
CA VAL A 54 3.85 1.75 -3.67
C VAL A 54 3.63 0.40 -4.33
N LEU A 55 4.61 -0.49 -4.26
CA LEU A 55 4.46 -1.85 -4.74
C LEU A 55 3.70 -2.67 -3.68
N GLY A 56 2.71 -3.45 -4.07
CA GLY A 56 1.97 -4.28 -3.14
C GLY A 56 2.87 -5.27 -2.38
N ARG A 57 3.88 -5.84 -3.04
CA ARG A 57 4.87 -6.72 -2.41
C ARG A 57 5.63 -6.03 -1.29
N ASP A 58 6.04 -4.78 -1.49
CA ASP A 58 6.74 -3.99 -0.47
C ASP A 58 5.84 -3.73 0.75
N VAL A 59 4.55 -3.50 0.53
CA VAL A 59 3.56 -3.34 1.61
C VAL A 59 3.39 -4.63 2.38
N LEU A 60 3.19 -5.75 1.68
CA LEU A 60 3.01 -7.05 2.28
C LEU A 60 4.25 -7.49 3.06
N ASP A 61 5.44 -7.28 2.50
CA ASP A 61 6.71 -7.56 3.16
C ASP A 61 6.88 -6.69 4.41
N TRP A 62 6.60 -5.38 4.33
CA TRP A 62 6.64 -4.49 5.48
C TRP A 62 5.63 -4.86 6.57
N LEU A 63 4.44 -5.30 6.19
CA LEU A 63 3.42 -5.81 7.12
C LEU A 63 3.85 -7.14 7.75
N ALA A 64 4.48 -8.04 7.00
CA ALA A 64 4.94 -9.34 7.48
C ALA A 64 6.23 -9.26 8.33
N SER A 65 7.12 -8.32 8.00
CA SER A 65 8.38 -8.03 8.70
C SER A 65 8.14 -7.47 10.10
N ARG A 66 6.93 -6.96 10.35
CA ARG A 66 6.47 -6.64 11.70
C ARG A 66 5.79 -7.87 12.26
N PRO A 67 6.38 -8.55 13.27
CA PRO A 67 5.54 -9.39 14.12
C PRO A 67 4.42 -8.49 14.63
N LEU A 68 3.17 -8.94 14.47
CA LEU A 68 2.07 -8.43 15.28
C LEU A 68 2.62 -8.40 16.70
N ALA A 69 2.87 -7.20 17.23
CA ALA A 69 3.27 -7.08 18.62
C ALA A 69 2.17 -7.82 19.39
N ASN A 70 2.58 -8.92 20.03
CA ASN A 70 1.73 -9.79 20.82
C ASN A 70 0.76 -8.94 21.67
N CYS A 71 -0.51 -9.37 21.64
CA CYS A 71 -1.47 -9.39 22.76
C CYS A 71 -1.49 -8.19 23.71
#